data_AF-A0A1M7BL34-F1
#
_entry.id   AF-A0A1M7BL34-F1
#
_cell.length_a   1.000
_cell.length_b   1.000
_cell.length_c   1.000
_cell.angle_alpha   90.00
_cell.angle_beta   90.00
_cell.angle_gamma   90.00
#
_symmetry.space_group_name_H-M   'P 1'
#
loop_
_entity.id
_entity.type
_entity.pdbx_description
1 polymer ?
#
loop_
_entity_poly.entity_id
_entity_poly.type
_entity_poly.pdbx_seq_one_letter_code
_entity_poly.pdbx_strand_id
1 'polypeptide(L)'
;MESKEEIPMYNGIYEDMVDYLGLDITIRVFERYKGQQVTFPVKLHSMDYIISQVSNISSGKEIKDIARKYDYSEQWIRRMIRKKKLKLQG
;
A
#
# COMPACT_ATOMS: atom_id res chain seq x y z
N MET A 1 28.21 -21.47 -26.96
CA MET A 1 27.65 -20.11 -26.84
C MET A 1 27.80 -19.72 -25.39
N GLU A 2 28.85 -18.98 -25.05
CA GLU A 2 28.95 -18.36 -23.73
C GLU A 2 27.82 -17.32 -23.63
N SER A 3 26.87 -17.54 -22.74
CA SER A 3 25.95 -16.49 -22.30
C SER A 3 26.81 -15.41 -21.64
N LYS A 4 26.93 -14.23 -22.26
CA LYS A 4 27.44 -13.05 -21.56
C LYS A 4 26.46 -12.77 -20.43
N GLU A 5 26.87 -13.04 -19.19
CA GLU A 5 26.16 -12.55 -18.03
C GLU A 5 26.23 -11.02 -18.07
N GLU A 6 25.08 -10.37 -18.30
CA GLU A 6 24.98 -8.92 -18.23
C GLU A 6 25.16 -8.50 -16.78
N ILE A 7 26.12 -7.60 -16.53
CA ILE A 7 26.38 -7.09 -15.18
C ILE A 7 25.18 -6.21 -14.80
N PRO A 8 24.50 -6.48 -13.66
CA PRO A 8 23.38 -5.68 -13.21
C PRO A 8 23.81 -4.23 -12.99
N MET A 9 23.10 -3.29 -13.61
CA MET A 9 23.42 -1.87 -13.58
C MET A 9 22.97 -1.22 -12.26
N TYR A 10 21.96 -1.79 -11.61
CA TYR A 10 21.43 -1.29 -10.33
C TYR A 10 21.38 -2.41 -9.30
N ASN A 11 21.34 -2.06 -8.02
CA ASN A 11 21.35 -3.06 -6.95
C ASN A 11 19.94 -3.58 -6.66
N GLY A 12 19.70 -4.88 -6.89
CA GLY A 12 18.52 -5.60 -6.40
C GLY A 12 17.21 -4.88 -6.71
N ILE A 13 16.48 -4.44 -5.68
CA ILE A 13 15.17 -3.78 -5.84
C ILE A 13 15.21 -2.51 -6.72
N TYR A 14 16.37 -1.88 -6.91
CA TYR A 14 16.47 -0.72 -7.78
C TYR A 14 16.38 -1.10 -9.27
N GLU A 15 16.74 -2.31 -9.67
CA GLU A 15 16.50 -2.79 -11.05
C GLU A 15 15.00 -2.92 -11.29
N ASP A 16 14.31 -3.63 -10.39
CA ASP A 16 12.84 -3.74 -10.43
C ASP A 16 12.20 -2.35 -10.47
N MET A 17 12.65 -1.41 -9.62
CA MET A 17 12.11 -0.06 -9.61
C MET A 17 12.38 0.70 -10.92
N VAL A 18 13.56 0.58 -11.53
CA VAL A 18 13.84 1.22 -12.82
C VAL A 18 12.93 0.64 -13.91
N ASP A 19 12.74 -0.67 -13.94
CA ASP A 19 11.90 -1.35 -14.93
C ASP A 19 10.41 -0.99 -14.77
N TYR A 20 9.90 -0.96 -13.53
CA TYR A 20 8.48 -0.69 -13.26
C TYR A 20 8.13 0.79 -13.14
N LEU A 21 9.02 1.64 -12.62
CA LEU A 21 8.76 3.05 -12.30
C LEU A 21 9.55 4.02 -13.16
N GLY A 22 10.60 3.56 -13.84
CA GLY A 22 11.53 4.40 -14.57
C GLY A 22 12.65 5.00 -13.71
N LEU A 23 13.69 5.46 -14.38
CA LEU A 23 14.93 5.93 -13.74
C LEU A 23 14.73 7.15 -12.83
N ASP A 24 14.01 8.18 -13.30
CA ASP A 24 13.83 9.43 -12.54
C ASP A 24 13.13 9.19 -11.19
N ILE A 25 12.04 8.40 -11.18
CA ILE A 25 11.32 8.08 -9.95
C ILE A 25 12.21 7.25 -9.01
N THR A 26 12.94 6.29 -9.54
CA THR A 26 13.83 5.43 -8.76
C THR A 26 14.95 6.21 -8.08
N ILE A 27 15.55 7.18 -8.78
CA ILE A 27 16.56 8.08 -8.19
C ILE A 27 15.97 8.86 -7.01
N ARG A 28 14.76 9.40 -7.13
CA ARG A 28 14.10 10.13 -6.03
C ARG A 28 13.84 9.25 -4.81
N VAL A 29 13.47 7.99 -5.02
CA VAL A 29 13.30 7.00 -3.94
C VAL A 29 14.64 6.72 -3.27
N PHE A 30 15.69 6.44 -4.05
CA PHE A 30 17.04 6.22 -3.53
C PHE A 30 17.52 7.40 -2.69
N GLU A 31 17.45 8.63 -3.22
CA GLU A 31 17.91 9.82 -2.50
C GLU A 31 17.18 10.04 -1.18
N ARG A 32 15.89 9.72 -1.13
CA ARG A 32 15.06 9.92 0.06
C ARG A 32 15.25 8.84 1.12
N TYR A 33 15.49 7.59 0.73
CA TYR A 33 15.47 6.45 1.66
C TYR A 33 16.82 5.74 1.81
N LYS A 34 17.87 6.11 1.06
CA LYS A 34 19.20 5.48 1.17
C LYS A 34 19.72 5.48 2.61
N GLY A 35 20.29 4.35 3.03
CA GLY A 35 20.79 4.15 4.39
C GLY A 35 19.74 3.73 5.42
N GLN A 36 18.45 3.68 5.05
CA GLN A 36 17.37 3.18 5.90
C GLN A 36 16.91 1.79 5.45
N GLN A 37 16.49 0.95 6.41
CA GLN A 37 15.74 -0.26 6.09
C GLN A 37 14.26 0.09 5.97
N VAL A 38 13.68 -0.05 4.77
CA VAL A 38 12.26 0.21 4.50
C VAL A 38 11.56 -1.12 4.24
N THR A 39 10.50 -1.38 5.00
CA THR A 39 9.63 -2.55 4.79
C THR A 39 8.32 -2.07 4.20
N PHE A 40 7.97 -2.56 3.02
CA PHE A 40 6.67 -2.26 2.42
C PHE A 40 5.56 -3.10 3.09
N PRO A 41 4.52 -2.46 3.64
CA PRO A 41 3.38 -3.20 4.16
C PRO A 41 2.65 -3.95 3.04
N VAL A 42 2.09 -5.12 3.37
CA VAL A 42 1.25 -5.89 2.43
C VAL A 42 0.04 -5.09 1.94
N LYS A 43 -0.46 -4.17 2.76
CA LYS A 43 -1.64 -3.34 2.44
C LYS A 43 -1.18 -1.92 2.10
N LEU A 44 -1.50 -1.49 0.88
CA LEU A 44 -1.12 -0.19 0.34
C LEU A 44 -1.77 0.99 1.10
N HIS A 45 -3.05 0.87 1.41
CA HIS A 45 -3.80 1.92 2.07
C HIS A 45 -3.87 1.70 3.58
N SER A 46 -3.72 2.78 4.35
CA SER A 46 -3.94 2.74 5.78
C SER A 46 -5.40 2.44 6.11
N MET A 47 -5.62 1.78 7.25
CA MET A 47 -6.99 1.48 7.67
C MET A 47 -7.80 2.75 7.94
N ASP A 48 -7.14 3.82 8.39
CA ASP A 48 -7.79 5.11 8.61
C ASP A 48 -8.30 5.74 7.31
N TYR A 49 -7.51 5.65 6.25
CA TYR A 49 -7.91 6.09 4.91
C TYR A 49 -9.10 5.26 4.41
N ILE A 50 -9.05 3.93 4.54
CA ILE A 50 -10.17 3.07 4.12
C ILE A 50 -11.45 3.42 4.88
N ILE A 51 -11.38 3.63 6.20
CA ILE A 51 -12.55 4.02 6.99
C ILE A 51 -13.08 5.40 6.59
N SER A 52 -12.22 6.37 6.24
CA SER A 52 -12.69 7.69 5.82
C SER A 52 -13.49 7.64 4.52
N GLN A 53 -13.16 6.70 3.62
CA GLN A 53 -13.95 6.44 2.43
C GLN A 53 -15.33 5.88 2.78
N VAL A 54 -15.44 5.05 3.83
CA VAL A 54 -16.73 4.46 4.27
C VAL A 54 -17.57 5.44 5.11
N SER A 55 -16.96 6.31 5.91
CA SER A 55 -17.73 7.20 6.80
C SER A 55 -18.56 8.25 6.07
N ASN A 56 -18.22 8.56 4.82
CA ASN A 56 -18.98 9.46 3.96
C ASN A 56 -20.21 8.78 3.34
N ILE A 57 -20.42 7.50 3.67
CA ILE A 57 -21.36 6.62 3.00
C ILE A 57 -22.33 6.03 4.04
N SER A 58 -23.62 6.26 3.83
CA SER A 58 -24.69 5.85 4.75
C SER A 58 -25.24 4.44 4.49
N SER A 59 -24.79 3.73 3.43
CA SER A 59 -25.39 2.46 2.98
C SER A 59 -24.53 1.21 3.27
N GLY A 60 -25.19 0.08 3.54
CA GLY A 60 -24.50 -1.21 3.79
C GLY A 60 -23.93 -1.88 2.53
N LYS A 61 -24.42 -1.50 1.34
CA LYS A 61 -23.95 -2.04 0.04
C LYS A 61 -22.51 -1.63 -0.25
N GLU A 62 -22.18 -0.39 0.09
CA GLU A 62 -20.87 0.20 -0.19
C GLU A 62 -19.77 -0.32 0.76
N ILE A 63 -20.11 -0.78 1.98
CA ILE A 63 -19.15 -1.47 2.86
C ILE A 63 -18.62 -2.75 2.20
N LYS A 64 -19.51 -3.50 1.55
CA LYS A 64 -19.17 -4.75 0.86
C LYS A 64 -18.27 -4.50 -0.34
N ASP A 65 -18.53 -3.42 -1.09
CA ASP A 65 -17.71 -3.06 -2.25
C ASP A 65 -16.32 -2.57 -1.82
N ILE A 66 -16.22 -1.79 -0.74
CA ILE A 66 -14.94 -1.37 -0.16
C ILE A 66 -14.17 -2.56 0.41
N ALA A 67 -14.85 -3.49 1.08
CA ALA A 67 -14.25 -4.73 1.58
C ALA A 67 -13.60 -5.52 0.44
N ARG A 68 -14.31 -5.70 -0.67
CA ARG A 68 -13.77 -6.37 -1.86
C ARG A 68 -12.62 -5.58 -2.50
N LYS A 69 -12.77 -4.27 -2.66
CA LYS A 69 -11.77 -3.41 -3.30
C LYS A 69 -10.41 -3.44 -2.59
N TYR A 70 -10.40 -3.47 -1.26
CA TYR A 70 -9.17 -3.46 -0.46
C TYR A 70 -8.81 -4.83 0.14
N ASP A 71 -9.49 -5.89 -0.31
CA ASP A 71 -9.24 -7.26 0.12
C ASP A 71 -9.31 -7.44 1.65
N TYR A 72 -10.45 -7.03 2.20
CA TYR A 72 -10.82 -7.23 3.61
C TYR A 72 -12.16 -7.94 3.71
N SER A 73 -12.42 -8.58 4.84
CA SER A 73 -13.75 -9.08 5.14
C SER A 73 -14.67 -7.93 5.56
N GLU A 74 -15.94 -8.00 5.15
CA GLU A 74 -16.95 -7.01 5.52
C GLU A 74 -17.09 -6.90 7.05
N GLN A 75 -17.02 -8.03 7.75
CA GLN A 75 -17.06 -8.08 9.22
C GLN A 75 -15.90 -7.30 9.85
N TRP A 76 -14.69 -7.40 9.29
CA TRP A 76 -13.53 -6.70 9.81
C TRP A 76 -13.67 -5.18 9.61
N ILE A 77 -14.13 -4.73 8.45
CA ILE A 77 -14.41 -3.31 8.20
C ILE A 77 -15.49 -2.77 9.16
N ARG A 78 -16.60 -3.49 9.32
CA ARG A 78 -17.67 -3.10 10.27
C ARG A 78 -17.16 -3.01 11.72
N ARG A 79 -16.34 -3.97 12.16
CA ARG A 79 -15.72 -3.96 13.49
C ARG A 79 -14.84 -2.73 13.68
N MET A 80 -14.07 -2.35 12.66
CA MET A 80 -13.17 -1.21 12.72
C MET A 80 -13.90 0.13 12.72
N ILE A 81 -14.96 0.29 11.94
CA ILE A 81 -15.83 1.46 11.98
C ILE A 81 -16.42 1.65 13.38
N ARG A 82 -16.94 0.55 13.98
CA ARG A 82 -17.49 0.58 15.34
C ARG A 82 -16.43 0.98 16.36
N LYS A 83 -15.22 0.42 16.27
CA LYS A 83 -14.09 0.76 17.16
C LYS A 83 -13.69 2.23 17.06
N LYS A 84 -13.71 2.83 15.86
CA LYS A 84 -13.47 4.26 15.68
C LYS A 84 -14.55 5.13 16.32
N LYS A 85 -15.83 4.79 16.11
CA LYS A 85 -16.96 5.53 16.73
C LYS A 85 -16.87 5.52 18.26
N LEU A 86 -16.52 4.37 18.86
CA LEU A 86 -16.32 4.24 20.30
C LEU A 86 -15.18 5.12 20.84
N LYS A 87 -14.08 5.27 20.08
CA LYS A 87 -12.95 6.14 20.46
C LYS A 87 -13.23 7.64 20.34
N LEU A 88 -14.26 8.05 19.60
CA LEU A 88 -14.64 9.45 19.42
C LEU A 88 -15.68 9.93 20.46
N GLN A 89 -16.21 9.02 21.28
CA GLN A 89 -17.26 9.29 22.26
C GLN A 89 -16.77 9.23 23.72
N GLY A 90 -15.49 8.95 23.94
CA GLY A 90 -14.85 8.97 25.26
C GLY A 90 -13.62 9.86 25.20
#